data_AF-A0A6B0T3H7-F1
#
_entry.id   AF-A0A6B0T3H7-F1
#
_cell.length_a   1.000
_cell.length_b   1.000
_cell.length_c   1.000
_cell.angle_alpha   90.00
_cell.angle_beta   90.00
_cell.angle_gamma   90.00
#
_symmetry.space_group_name_H-M   'P 1'
#
loop_
_entity.id
_entity.type
_entity.pdbx_description
1 polymer ?
#
loop_
_entity_poly.entity_id
_entity_poly.type
_entity_poly.pdbx_seq_one_letter_code
_entity_poly.pdbx_strand_id
1 'polypeptide(L)'
;MADDSGGLGSARMPDGRPLFEFGDLEQRRIGVLHSILLVLGAFVVAALFVSIGGGALEAVGVEPGSPAAAVVDTATNFIGLLVVPLGYLAWREEWALVGFRRPSTRDLATIVVGAVVLIVFMNAAELLLSALGFEPAQNAAVESGRENPELFLYYIPVVLLLNAPAEELLFRGLVQGLLRRAFGVLPGIVGAAAIFGLVHYSALVAQGSAGAYIVIALGSGVILGILYEYTENLLVPIVVHAVWNCLVYATLYLEATGVL
;
A
#
# COMPACT_ATOMS: atom_id res chain seq x y z
N MET A 1 -4.03 8.79 -48.27
CA MET A 1 -4.63 7.56 -47.74
C MET A 1 -4.24 7.52 -46.27
N ALA A 2 -5.19 7.82 -45.38
CA ALA A 2 -4.95 7.92 -43.95
C ALA A 2 -4.65 6.52 -43.41
N ASP A 3 -3.50 6.36 -42.74
CA ASP A 3 -3.19 5.18 -41.96
C ASP A 3 -3.92 5.29 -40.62
N ASP A 4 -5.12 4.71 -40.58
CA ASP A 4 -5.95 4.57 -39.39
C ASP A 4 -5.49 3.31 -38.63
N SER A 5 -4.26 3.33 -38.12
CA SER A 5 -3.77 2.34 -37.16
C SER A 5 -4.17 2.75 -35.74
N GLY A 6 -5.48 2.78 -35.49
CA GLY A 6 -6.11 2.93 -34.18
C GLY A 6 -5.85 1.73 -33.24
N GLY A 7 -4.58 1.32 -33.11
CA GLY A 7 -4.16 0.30 -32.17
C GLY A 7 -4.22 0.81 -30.72
N LEU A 8 -4.30 -0.12 -29.77
CA LEU A 8 -4.31 0.13 -28.32
C LEU A 8 -3.18 1.07 -27.83
N GLY A 9 -2.09 1.23 -28.58
CA GLY A 9 -0.99 2.17 -28.30
C GLY A 9 -1.29 3.65 -28.56
N SER A 10 -2.44 3.99 -29.15
CA SER A 10 -2.86 5.39 -29.36
C SER A 10 -3.69 5.97 -28.21
N ALA A 11 -4.22 5.12 -27.31
CA ALA A 11 -5.07 5.55 -26.22
C ALA A 11 -4.27 6.25 -25.12
N ARG A 12 -4.76 7.41 -24.68
CA ARG A 12 -4.07 8.30 -23.74
C ARG A 12 -4.99 8.72 -22.60
N MET A 13 -4.40 9.01 -21.46
CA MET A 13 -5.02 9.74 -20.36
C MET A 13 -5.41 11.16 -20.82
N PRO A 14 -6.33 11.85 -20.12
CA PRO A 14 -6.68 13.24 -20.43
C PRO A 14 -5.49 14.21 -20.42
N ASP A 15 -4.43 13.90 -19.68
CA ASP A 15 -3.17 14.66 -19.60
C ASP A 15 -2.14 14.26 -20.68
N GLY A 16 -2.49 13.34 -21.59
CA GLY A 16 -1.66 12.90 -22.70
C GLY A 16 -0.74 11.72 -22.42
N ARG A 17 -0.63 11.23 -21.17
CA ARG A 17 0.17 10.03 -20.85
C ARG A 17 -0.42 8.79 -21.53
N PRO A 18 0.41 7.90 -22.12
CA PRO A 18 -0.09 6.72 -22.83
C PRO A 18 -0.67 5.68 -21.86
N LEU A 19 -1.85 5.13 -22.20
CA LEU A 19 -2.43 4.02 -21.44
C LEU A 19 -1.58 2.75 -21.56
N PHE A 20 -1.02 2.52 -22.75
CA PHE A 20 -0.09 1.44 -23.06
C PHE A 20 1.12 2.01 -23.79
N GLU A 21 2.30 1.60 -23.35
CA GLU A 21 3.57 1.94 -23.97
C GLU A 21 4.47 0.71 -23.93
N PHE A 22 5.45 0.62 -24.81
CA PHE A 22 6.53 -0.35 -24.67
C PHE A 22 7.83 0.42 -24.80
N GLY A 23 8.40 0.79 -23.65
CA GLY A 23 9.72 1.43 -23.59
C GLY A 23 10.79 0.57 -24.25
N ASP A 24 12.03 1.04 -24.36
CA ASP A 24 13.10 0.18 -24.85
C ASP A 24 13.38 -1.01 -23.90
N LEU A 25 14.24 -1.94 -24.33
CA LEU A 25 14.54 -3.13 -23.55
C LEU A 25 15.18 -2.79 -22.19
N GLU A 26 15.95 -1.71 -22.13
CA GLU A 26 16.62 -1.26 -20.92
C GLU A 26 15.61 -0.70 -19.92
N GLN A 27 14.69 0.15 -20.37
CA GLN A 27 13.58 0.69 -19.58
C GLN A 27 12.70 -0.43 -19.02
N ARG A 28 12.38 -1.44 -19.82
CA ARG A 28 11.60 -2.60 -19.36
C ARG A 28 12.36 -3.43 -18.33
N ARG A 29 13.65 -3.70 -18.57
CA ARG A 29 14.51 -4.43 -17.63
C ARG A 29 14.65 -3.71 -16.30
N ILE A 30 14.95 -2.41 -16.35
CA ILE A 30 15.07 -1.56 -15.15
C ILE A 30 13.72 -1.53 -14.43
N GLY A 31 12.62 -1.26 -15.14
CA GLY A 31 11.29 -1.16 -14.55
C GLY A 31 10.89 -2.41 -13.76
N VAL A 32 11.05 -3.60 -14.36
CA VAL A 32 10.71 -4.87 -13.71
C VAL A 32 11.71 -5.23 -12.61
N LEU A 33 13.01 -5.22 -12.92
CA LEU A 33 14.03 -5.66 -11.98
C LEU A 33 14.09 -4.76 -10.74
N HIS A 34 14.06 -3.43 -10.93
CA HIS A 34 14.10 -2.51 -9.81
C HIS A 34 12.85 -2.62 -8.97
N SER A 35 11.66 -2.77 -9.56
CA SER A 35 10.43 -2.97 -8.80
C SER A 35 10.51 -4.21 -7.89
N ILE A 36 11.01 -5.33 -8.41
CA ILE A 36 11.19 -6.56 -7.63
C ILE A 36 12.24 -6.36 -6.53
N LEU A 37 13.41 -5.83 -6.86
CA LEU A 37 14.49 -5.61 -5.90
C LEU A 37 14.12 -4.60 -4.81
N LEU A 38 13.36 -3.56 -5.16
CA LEU A 38 12.87 -2.57 -4.20
C LEU A 38 11.94 -3.21 -3.19
N VAL A 39 10.98 -4.02 -3.65
CA VAL A 39 10.04 -4.71 -2.76
C VAL A 39 10.79 -5.69 -1.86
N LEU A 40 11.62 -6.57 -2.42
CA LEU A 40 12.40 -7.53 -1.63
C LEU A 40 13.34 -6.82 -0.64
N GLY A 41 14.05 -5.79 -1.10
CA GLY A 41 14.93 -4.98 -0.27
C GLY A 41 14.18 -4.29 0.87
N ALA A 42 13.00 -3.73 0.60
CA ALA A 42 12.17 -3.07 1.60
C ALA A 42 11.74 -4.04 2.70
N PHE A 43 11.32 -5.26 2.36
CA PHE A 43 10.97 -6.28 3.38
C PHE A 43 12.18 -6.78 4.17
N VAL A 44 13.35 -6.96 3.53
CA VAL A 44 14.59 -7.35 4.24
C VAL A 44 15.02 -6.26 5.22
N VAL A 45 14.99 -4.99 4.80
CA VAL A 45 15.33 -3.86 5.67
C VAL A 45 14.27 -3.69 6.77
N ALA A 46 12.99 -3.85 6.48
CA ALA A 46 11.93 -3.87 7.49
C ALA A 46 12.19 -4.94 8.57
N ALA A 47 12.52 -6.17 8.17
CA ALA A 47 12.85 -7.25 9.11
C ALA A 47 14.08 -6.92 9.97
N LEU A 48 15.11 -6.30 9.39
CA LEU A 48 16.28 -5.83 10.14
C LEU A 48 15.90 -4.76 11.17
N PHE A 49 15.08 -3.79 10.80
CA PHE A 49 14.62 -2.74 11.72
C PHE A 49 13.78 -3.30 12.88
N VAL A 50 12.90 -4.26 12.61
CA VAL A 50 12.16 -5.00 13.66
C VAL A 50 13.12 -5.71 14.60
N SER A 51 14.10 -6.45 14.06
CA SER A 51 15.10 -7.15 14.88
C SER A 51 15.92 -6.20 15.77
N ILE A 52 16.31 -5.04 15.26
CA ILE A 52 17.02 -4.01 16.04
C ILE A 52 16.09 -3.40 17.11
N GLY A 53 14.85 -3.09 16.74
CA GLY A 53 13.84 -2.53 17.65
C GLY A 53 13.54 -3.46 18.83
N GLY A 54 13.21 -4.72 18.53
CA GLY A 54 12.96 -5.76 19.54
C GLY A 54 14.17 -5.99 20.44
N GLY A 55 15.38 -6.10 19.87
CA GLY A 55 16.61 -6.26 20.66
C GLY A 55 16.89 -5.06 21.57
N ALA A 56 16.60 -3.84 21.14
CA ALA A 56 16.73 -2.64 21.97
C ALA A 56 15.72 -2.62 23.13
N LEU A 57 14.48 -3.09 22.89
CA LEU A 57 13.45 -3.23 23.90
C LEU A 57 13.80 -4.28 24.95
N GLU A 58 14.25 -5.45 24.52
CA GLU A 58 14.73 -6.51 25.42
C GLU A 58 15.88 -6.02 26.30
N ALA A 59 16.82 -5.25 25.72
CA ALA A 59 17.96 -4.69 26.46
C ALA A 59 17.55 -3.71 27.57
N VAL A 60 16.37 -3.09 27.48
CA VAL A 60 15.83 -2.21 28.54
C VAL A 60 14.76 -2.90 29.40
N GLY A 61 14.61 -4.22 29.26
CA GLY A 61 13.72 -5.04 30.09
C GLY A 61 12.26 -5.05 29.65
N VAL A 62 11.96 -4.68 28.41
CA VAL A 62 10.61 -4.83 27.85
C VAL A 62 10.43 -6.27 27.35
N GLU A 63 9.37 -6.93 27.80
CA GLU A 63 9.08 -8.32 27.46
C GLU A 63 8.66 -8.46 25.98
N PRO A 64 9.26 -9.41 25.24
CA PRO A 64 8.82 -9.75 23.87
C PRO A 64 7.35 -10.15 23.84
N GLY A 65 6.60 -9.66 22.86
CA GLY A 65 5.17 -9.92 22.73
C GLY A 65 4.27 -9.07 23.64
N SER A 66 4.84 -8.21 24.50
CA SER A 66 4.04 -7.21 25.23
C SER A 66 3.39 -6.19 24.28
N PRO A 67 2.30 -5.51 24.70
CA PRO A 67 1.67 -4.46 23.88
C PRO A 67 2.66 -3.36 23.45
N ALA A 68 3.59 -2.98 24.33
CA ALA A 68 4.63 -2.01 24.02
C ALA A 68 5.57 -2.52 22.91
N ALA A 69 5.99 -3.79 22.98
CA ALA A 69 6.79 -4.41 21.93
C ALA A 69 6.04 -4.47 20.60
N ALA A 70 4.75 -4.84 20.60
CA ALA A 70 3.94 -4.91 19.39
C ALA A 70 3.84 -3.57 18.64
N VAL A 71 3.69 -2.45 19.37
CA VAL A 71 3.67 -1.11 18.75
C VAL A 71 5.02 -0.76 18.14
N VAL A 72 6.12 -1.04 18.84
CA VAL A 72 7.47 -0.74 18.36
C VAL A 72 7.86 -1.61 17.18
N ASP A 73 7.53 -2.91 17.20
CA ASP A 73 7.77 -3.83 16.10
C ASP A 73 7.00 -3.37 14.85
N THR A 74 5.73 -3.00 15.01
CA THR A 74 4.93 -2.47 13.90
C THR A 74 5.52 -1.15 13.36
N ALA A 75 5.89 -0.22 14.24
CA ALA A 75 6.48 1.06 13.82
C ALA A 75 7.82 0.87 13.12
N THR A 76 8.71 0.04 13.66
CA THR A 76 10.04 -0.23 13.09
C THR A 76 9.95 -1.00 11.77
N ASN A 77 8.96 -1.89 11.62
CA ASN A 77 8.66 -2.52 10.33
C ASN A 77 8.42 -1.47 9.25
N PHE A 78 7.47 -0.54 9.47
CA PHE A 78 7.15 0.48 8.47
C PHE A 78 8.24 1.54 8.31
N ILE A 79 9.03 1.84 9.34
CA ILE A 79 10.24 2.66 9.21
C ILE A 79 11.24 1.99 8.26
N GLY A 80 11.54 0.70 8.46
CA GLY A 80 12.44 -0.04 7.57
C GLY A 80 11.88 -0.15 6.15
N LEU A 81 10.56 -0.31 6.02
CA LEU A 81 9.87 -0.29 4.72
C LEU A 81 10.00 1.08 4.02
N LEU A 82 9.99 2.20 4.75
CA LEU A 82 10.18 3.56 4.23
C LEU A 82 11.62 3.86 3.81
N VAL A 83 12.61 3.30 4.52
CA VAL A 83 14.03 3.59 4.28
C VAL A 83 14.44 3.25 2.84
N VAL A 84 13.98 2.12 2.31
CA VAL A 84 14.34 1.66 0.96
C VAL A 84 13.82 2.58 -0.14
N PRO A 85 12.51 2.91 -0.23
CA PRO A 85 12.01 3.80 -1.26
C PRO A 85 12.57 5.22 -1.13
N LEU A 86 12.74 5.75 0.10
CA LEU A 86 13.39 7.05 0.31
C LEU A 86 14.85 7.04 -0.14
N GLY A 87 15.59 5.98 0.20
CA GLY A 87 16.97 5.78 -0.23
C GLY A 87 17.11 5.67 -1.74
N TYR A 88 16.19 4.96 -2.40
CA TYR A 88 16.15 4.87 -3.86
C TYR A 88 15.89 6.23 -4.52
N LEU A 89 14.92 7.01 -4.02
CA LEU A 89 14.61 8.34 -4.54
C LEU A 89 15.78 9.31 -4.34
N ALA A 90 16.45 9.24 -3.20
CA ALA A 90 17.65 10.04 -2.93
C ALA A 90 18.82 9.64 -3.84
N TRP A 91 19.05 8.34 -4.04
CA TRP A 91 20.13 7.83 -4.89
C TRP A 91 19.92 8.15 -6.38
N ARG A 92 18.68 8.06 -6.85
CA ARG A 92 18.33 8.26 -8.25
C ARG A 92 17.96 9.70 -8.60
N GLU A 93 17.78 10.54 -7.59
CA GLU A 93 17.27 11.92 -7.72
C GLU A 93 15.89 11.98 -8.43
N GLU A 94 15.09 10.92 -8.30
CA GLU A 94 13.83 10.75 -9.04
C GLU A 94 12.58 11.19 -8.24
N TRP A 95 12.67 12.24 -7.43
CA TRP A 95 11.54 12.73 -6.61
C TRP A 95 10.30 13.11 -7.42
N ALA A 96 10.48 13.46 -8.70
CA ALA A 96 9.40 13.70 -9.65
C ALA A 96 8.50 12.46 -9.88
N LEU A 97 8.98 11.25 -9.58
CA LEU A 97 8.18 10.02 -9.67
C LEU A 97 6.99 10.00 -8.71
N VAL A 98 7.05 10.76 -7.62
CA VAL A 98 6.12 10.67 -6.50
C VAL A 98 5.05 11.78 -6.54
N GLY A 99 5.35 12.92 -7.16
CA GLY A 99 4.36 13.97 -7.35
C GLY A 99 3.90 14.68 -6.07
N PHE A 100 4.72 14.75 -5.01
CA PHE A 100 4.37 15.48 -3.78
C PHE A 100 4.05 16.95 -4.07
N ARG A 101 2.77 17.30 -3.98
CA ARG A 101 2.26 18.67 -4.16
C ARG A 101 1.22 18.98 -3.09
N ARG A 102 1.10 20.26 -2.74
CA ARG A 102 0.01 20.71 -1.85
C ARG A 102 -1.34 20.34 -2.48
N PRO A 103 -2.22 19.61 -1.77
CA PRO A 103 -3.51 19.21 -2.31
C PRO A 103 -4.34 20.41 -2.76
N SER A 104 -4.83 20.35 -4.00
CA SER A 104 -5.83 21.28 -4.52
C SER A 104 -7.23 20.94 -3.97
N THR A 105 -8.21 21.82 -4.19
CA THR A 105 -9.62 21.52 -3.85
C THR A 105 -10.14 20.28 -4.58
N ARG A 106 -9.68 20.05 -5.81
CA ARG A 106 -9.98 18.83 -6.57
C ARG A 106 -9.36 17.60 -5.89
N ASP A 107 -8.14 17.70 -5.38
CA ASP A 107 -7.49 16.61 -4.65
C ASP A 107 -8.25 16.29 -3.36
N LEU A 108 -8.70 17.32 -2.62
CA LEU A 108 -9.51 17.13 -1.42
C LEU A 108 -10.85 16.44 -1.73
N ALA A 109 -11.54 16.86 -2.80
CA ALA A 109 -12.76 16.18 -3.25
C ALA A 109 -12.48 14.74 -3.68
N THR A 110 -11.35 14.50 -4.35
CA THR A 110 -10.91 13.17 -4.77
C THR A 110 -10.56 12.28 -3.58
N ILE A 111 -9.99 12.84 -2.50
CA ILE A 111 -9.75 12.11 -1.24
C ILE A 111 -11.09 11.65 -0.65
N VAL A 112 -12.10 12.53 -0.57
CA VAL A 112 -13.40 12.16 0.00
C VAL A 112 -14.07 11.08 -0.84
N VAL A 113 -14.16 11.28 -2.16
CA VAL A 113 -14.78 10.29 -3.07
C VAL A 113 -13.98 8.99 -3.07
N GLY A 114 -12.65 9.06 -3.12
CA GLY A 114 -11.75 7.92 -3.10
C GLY A 114 -11.87 7.11 -1.81
N ALA A 115 -12.00 7.77 -0.65
CA ALA A 115 -12.26 7.12 0.62
C ALA A 115 -13.61 6.39 0.61
N VAL A 116 -14.68 7.03 0.13
CA VAL A 116 -16.00 6.38 0.01
C VAL A 116 -15.94 5.18 -0.92
N VAL A 117 -15.31 5.31 -2.10
CA VAL A 117 -15.14 4.20 -3.05
C VAL A 117 -14.35 3.06 -2.43
N LEU A 118 -13.26 3.35 -1.74
CA LEU A 118 -12.45 2.33 -1.08
C LEU A 118 -13.25 1.65 0.04
N ILE A 119 -13.93 2.39 0.90
CA ILE A 119 -14.78 1.84 1.98
C ILE A 119 -15.85 0.91 1.41
N VAL A 120 -16.59 1.36 0.40
CA VAL A 120 -17.64 0.56 -0.24
C VAL A 120 -17.04 -0.69 -0.87
N PHE A 121 -15.91 -0.57 -1.56
CA PHE A 121 -15.21 -1.72 -2.15
C PHE A 121 -14.81 -2.74 -1.08
N MET A 122 -14.15 -2.31 0.00
CA MET A 122 -13.65 -3.22 1.03
C MET A 122 -14.80 -3.98 1.70
N ASN A 123 -15.87 -3.28 2.09
CA ASN A 123 -17.05 -3.91 2.70
C ASN A 123 -17.80 -4.84 1.73
N ALA A 124 -17.96 -4.44 0.46
CA ALA A 124 -18.63 -5.26 -0.53
C ALA A 124 -17.83 -6.51 -0.89
N ALA A 125 -16.49 -6.38 -0.98
CA ALA A 125 -15.60 -7.50 -1.25
C ALA A 125 -15.61 -8.50 -0.09
N GLU A 126 -15.53 -8.02 1.16
CA GLU A 126 -15.64 -8.85 2.36
C GLU A 126 -16.98 -9.58 2.43
N LEU A 127 -18.10 -8.86 2.23
CA LEU A 127 -19.44 -9.45 2.20
C LEU A 127 -19.58 -10.53 1.12
N LEU A 128 -19.07 -10.26 -0.09
CA LEU A 128 -19.12 -11.20 -1.21
C LEU A 128 -18.30 -12.46 -0.91
N LEU A 129 -17.08 -12.29 -0.39
CA LEU A 129 -16.20 -13.41 -0.05
C LEU A 129 -16.79 -14.25 1.08
N SER A 130 -17.34 -13.62 2.11
CA SER A 130 -18.04 -14.30 3.20
C SER A 130 -19.26 -15.08 2.68
N ALA A 131 -20.06 -14.50 1.78
CA ALA A 131 -21.18 -15.20 1.15
C ALA A 131 -20.77 -16.41 0.30
N LEU A 132 -19.53 -16.41 -0.19
CA LEU A 132 -18.91 -17.54 -0.91
C LEU A 132 -18.22 -18.55 0.03
N GLY A 133 -18.28 -18.35 1.34
CA GLY A 133 -17.67 -19.21 2.35
C GLY A 133 -16.18 -18.95 2.60
N PHE A 134 -15.66 -17.79 2.17
CA PHE A 134 -14.28 -17.37 2.44
C PHE A 134 -14.25 -16.31 3.54
N GLU A 135 -13.54 -16.60 4.63
CA GLU A 135 -13.19 -15.61 5.64
C GLU A 135 -11.77 -15.09 5.36
N PRO A 136 -11.61 -13.78 5.05
CA PRO A 136 -10.28 -13.20 4.83
C PRO A 136 -9.40 -13.35 6.07
N ALA A 137 -8.12 -13.61 5.80
CA ALA A 137 -7.07 -13.60 6.80
C ALA A 137 -7.05 -12.29 7.60
N GLN A 138 -6.85 -12.37 8.92
CA GLN A 138 -6.58 -11.21 9.76
C GLN A 138 -5.07 -11.01 9.88
N ASN A 139 -4.62 -9.77 10.06
CA ASN A 139 -3.19 -9.49 10.26
C ASN A 139 -2.85 -9.48 11.77
N ALA A 140 -1.55 -9.59 12.07
CA ALA A 140 -1.04 -9.63 13.44
C ALA A 140 -1.48 -8.42 14.30
N ALA A 141 -1.62 -7.23 13.69
CA ALA A 141 -2.08 -6.05 14.42
C ALA A 141 -3.54 -6.17 14.88
N VAL A 142 -4.41 -6.80 14.06
CA VAL A 142 -5.80 -7.09 14.45
C VAL A 142 -5.85 -8.14 15.56
N GLU A 143 -5.04 -9.19 15.46
CA GLU A 143 -4.96 -10.25 16.48
C GLU A 143 -4.51 -9.68 17.84
N SER A 144 -3.37 -8.99 17.88
CA SER A 144 -2.86 -8.36 19.11
C SER A 144 -3.83 -7.30 19.66
N GLY A 145 -4.48 -6.54 18.79
CA GLY A 145 -5.47 -5.53 19.21
C GLY A 145 -6.74 -6.13 19.82
N ARG A 146 -7.17 -7.32 19.38
CA ARG A 146 -8.31 -8.00 20.03
C ARG A 146 -7.97 -8.49 21.43
N GLU A 147 -6.71 -8.87 21.66
CA GLU A 147 -6.22 -9.25 22.99
C GLU A 147 -6.01 -8.02 23.89
N ASN A 148 -5.58 -6.89 23.31
CA ASN A 148 -5.27 -5.65 24.01
C ASN A 148 -5.87 -4.45 23.24
N PRO A 149 -7.16 -4.10 23.47
CA PRO A 149 -7.89 -3.13 22.65
C PRO A 149 -7.22 -1.77 22.49
N GLU A 150 -6.51 -1.28 23.50
CA GLU A 150 -5.77 -0.01 23.43
C GLU A 150 -4.73 0.05 22.31
N LEU A 151 -4.23 -1.10 21.84
CA LEU A 151 -3.32 -1.18 20.69
C LEU A 151 -3.92 -0.58 19.42
N PHE A 152 -5.23 -0.72 19.21
CA PHE A 152 -5.90 -0.09 18.08
C PHE A 152 -5.74 1.44 18.07
N LEU A 153 -5.74 2.07 19.25
CA LEU A 153 -5.51 3.51 19.38
C LEU A 153 -4.05 3.88 19.09
N TYR A 154 -3.10 3.02 19.47
CA TYR A 154 -1.68 3.22 19.16
C TYR A 154 -1.35 2.96 17.69
N TYR A 155 -2.08 2.08 17.01
CA TYR A 155 -1.88 1.81 15.59
C TYR A 155 -2.40 2.92 14.67
N ILE A 156 -3.36 3.75 15.12
CA ILE A 156 -3.83 4.92 14.35
C ILE A 156 -2.68 5.88 13.97
N PRO A 157 -1.88 6.42 14.90
CA PRO A 157 -0.76 7.29 14.54
C PRO A 157 0.32 6.54 13.74
N VAL A 158 0.57 5.25 14.01
CA VAL A 158 1.48 4.43 13.21
C VAL A 158 1.00 4.33 11.75
N VAL A 159 -0.30 4.17 11.53
CA VAL A 159 -0.87 4.10 10.19
C VAL A 159 -0.75 5.42 9.44
N LEU A 160 -1.10 6.52 10.11
CA LEU A 160 -1.10 7.85 9.52
C LEU A 160 0.30 8.31 9.12
N LEU A 161 1.30 7.96 9.94
CA LEU A 161 2.65 8.50 9.81
C LEU A 161 3.62 7.54 9.13
N LEU A 162 3.41 6.23 9.26
CA LEU A 162 4.35 5.21 8.81
C LEU A 162 3.72 4.26 7.80
N ASN A 163 2.68 3.51 8.14
CA ASN A 163 2.13 2.46 7.26
C ASN A 163 1.71 3.00 5.89
N ALA A 164 0.67 3.85 5.84
CA ALA A 164 0.14 4.32 4.57
C ALA A 164 1.19 5.11 3.76
N PRO A 165 2.00 6.00 4.37
CA PRO A 165 3.13 6.61 3.66
C PRO A 165 4.15 5.60 3.11
N ALA A 166 4.53 4.57 3.87
CA ALA A 166 5.50 3.56 3.46
C ALA A 166 5.02 2.78 2.24
N GLU A 167 3.82 2.22 2.34
CA GLU A 167 3.26 1.37 1.31
C GLU A 167 2.96 2.17 0.05
N GLU A 168 2.33 3.34 0.15
CA GLU A 168 2.04 4.15 -1.03
C GLU A 168 3.33 4.65 -1.71
N LEU A 169 4.36 5.03 -0.94
CA LEU A 169 5.63 5.45 -1.53
C LEU A 169 6.30 4.30 -2.30
N LEU A 170 6.32 3.10 -1.71
CA LEU A 170 6.91 1.93 -2.35
C LEU A 170 6.10 1.49 -3.58
N PHE A 171 4.79 1.29 -3.43
CA PHE A 171 3.97 0.69 -4.48
C PHE A 171 3.50 1.68 -5.53
N ARG A 172 3.08 2.90 -5.17
CA ARG A 172 2.53 3.88 -6.12
C ARG A 172 3.62 4.82 -6.62
N GLY A 173 4.46 5.31 -5.70
CA GLY A 173 5.60 6.15 -6.03
C GLY A 173 6.60 5.41 -6.92
N LEU A 174 7.10 4.26 -6.47
CA LEU A 174 8.17 3.54 -7.15
C LEU A 174 7.69 2.43 -8.07
N VAL A 175 7.09 1.35 -7.57
CA VAL A 175 6.75 0.17 -8.39
C VAL A 175 5.84 0.56 -9.55
N GLN A 176 4.71 1.21 -9.27
CA GLN A 176 3.78 1.70 -10.30
C GLN A 176 4.46 2.73 -11.21
N GLY A 177 5.22 3.68 -10.66
CA GLY A 177 5.92 4.70 -11.45
C GLY A 177 6.94 4.11 -12.43
N LEU A 178 7.70 3.11 -12.01
CA LEU A 178 8.69 2.39 -12.82
C LEU A 178 8.02 1.52 -13.89
N LEU A 179 6.99 0.77 -13.51
CA LEU A 179 6.22 -0.05 -14.45
C LEU A 179 5.46 0.82 -15.46
N ARG A 180 4.92 1.97 -15.03
CA ARG A 180 4.28 2.95 -15.92
C ARG A 180 5.24 3.49 -16.96
N ARG A 181 6.48 3.82 -16.58
CA ARG A 181 7.51 4.27 -17.54
C ARG A 181 7.88 3.18 -18.54
N ALA A 182 7.86 1.92 -18.12
CA ALA A 182 8.22 0.80 -18.98
C ALA A 182 7.07 0.36 -19.91
N PHE A 183 5.82 0.45 -19.44
CA PHE A 183 4.68 -0.24 -20.05
C PHE A 183 3.41 0.62 -20.24
N GLY A 184 3.42 1.87 -19.81
CA GLY A 184 2.24 2.76 -19.80
C GLY A 184 1.39 2.65 -18.52
N VAL A 185 0.38 3.50 -18.42
CA VAL A 185 -0.40 3.72 -17.20
C VAL A 185 -1.12 2.45 -16.71
N LEU A 186 -1.83 1.74 -17.59
CA LEU A 186 -2.64 0.59 -17.18
C LEU A 186 -1.79 -0.59 -16.69
N PRO A 187 -0.73 -1.02 -17.40
CA PRO A 187 0.16 -2.05 -16.86
C PRO A 187 0.90 -1.62 -15.59
N GLY A 188 1.19 -0.31 -15.44
CA GLY A 188 1.73 0.24 -14.20
C GLY A 188 0.81 -0.01 -13.00
N ILE A 189 -0.48 0.37 -13.12
CA ILE A 189 -1.49 0.17 -12.07
C ILE A 189 -1.66 -1.32 -11.76
N VAL A 190 -1.91 -2.13 -12.80
CA VAL A 190 -2.21 -3.57 -12.62
C VAL A 190 -1.00 -4.32 -12.06
N GLY A 191 0.20 -4.03 -12.56
CA GLY A 191 1.43 -4.67 -12.09
C GLY A 191 1.75 -4.33 -10.65
N ALA A 192 1.63 -3.05 -10.25
CA ALA A 192 1.84 -2.64 -8.87
C ALA A 192 0.78 -3.24 -7.93
N ALA A 193 -0.50 -3.23 -8.32
CA ALA A 193 -1.58 -3.83 -7.55
C ALA A 193 -1.42 -5.36 -7.38
N ALA A 194 -0.95 -6.05 -8.42
CA ALA A 194 -0.66 -7.48 -8.34
C ALA A 194 0.49 -7.77 -7.37
N ILE A 195 1.59 -7.02 -7.45
CA ILE A 195 2.73 -7.17 -6.52
C ILE A 195 2.28 -6.85 -5.09
N PHE A 196 1.49 -5.79 -4.90
CA PHE A 196 0.91 -5.41 -3.62
C PHE A 196 0.04 -6.54 -3.03
N GLY A 197 -0.86 -7.13 -3.83
CA GLY A 197 -1.66 -8.27 -3.37
C GLY A 197 -0.80 -9.51 -3.03
N LEU A 198 0.24 -9.78 -3.83
CA LEU A 198 1.13 -10.93 -3.62
C LEU A 198 1.97 -10.82 -2.35
N VAL A 199 2.50 -9.64 -1.99
CA VAL A 199 3.30 -9.51 -0.76
C VAL A 199 2.47 -9.72 0.50
N HIS A 200 1.16 -9.42 0.41
CA HIS A 200 0.23 -9.67 1.50
C HIS A 200 -0.12 -11.16 1.68
N TYR A 201 0.09 -11.99 0.66
CA TYR A 201 0.00 -13.44 0.81
C TYR A 201 1.02 -13.96 1.82
N SER A 202 2.29 -13.54 1.69
CA SER A 202 3.36 -14.03 2.58
C SER A 202 3.20 -13.62 4.04
N ALA A 203 2.50 -12.52 4.30
CA ALA A 203 2.20 -12.09 5.67
C ALA A 203 1.11 -12.96 6.35
N LEU A 204 0.32 -13.70 5.56
CA LEU A 204 -0.98 -14.24 6.00
C LEU A 204 -1.20 -15.72 5.67
N VAL A 205 -0.22 -16.40 5.05
CA VAL A 205 -0.31 -17.83 4.70
C VAL A 205 -0.65 -18.73 5.89
N ALA A 206 -0.34 -18.31 7.12
CA ALA A 206 -0.65 -19.05 8.34
C ALA A 206 -2.03 -18.74 8.97
N GLN A 207 -2.77 -17.74 8.46
CA GLN A 207 -4.00 -17.24 9.09
C GLN A 207 -5.16 -17.15 8.08
N GLY A 208 -6.00 -18.19 7.94
CA GLY A 208 -7.26 -18.13 7.16
C GLY A 208 -7.10 -18.19 5.62
N SER A 209 -8.08 -17.62 4.88
CA SER A 209 -8.08 -17.65 3.40
C SER A 209 -7.16 -16.59 2.81
N ALA A 210 -5.87 -16.91 2.70
CA ALA A 210 -4.87 -16.01 2.11
C ALA A 210 -5.22 -15.60 0.66
N GLY A 211 -5.93 -16.44 -0.09
CA GLY A 211 -6.42 -16.13 -1.44
C GLY A 211 -7.48 -15.02 -1.46
N ALA A 212 -8.42 -15.04 -0.51
CA ALA A 212 -9.45 -14.01 -0.38
C ALA A 212 -8.82 -12.64 -0.05
N TYR A 213 -7.81 -12.62 0.82
CA TYR A 213 -7.07 -11.40 1.14
C TYR A 213 -6.34 -10.83 -0.09
N ILE A 214 -5.67 -11.67 -0.90
CA ILE A 214 -4.99 -11.21 -2.12
C ILE A 214 -5.96 -10.48 -3.05
N VAL A 215 -7.19 -10.98 -3.22
CA VAL A 215 -8.19 -10.35 -4.11
C VAL A 215 -8.58 -8.97 -3.59
N ILE A 216 -8.84 -8.84 -2.28
CA ILE A 216 -9.14 -7.55 -1.64
C ILE A 216 -7.96 -6.59 -1.80
N ALA A 217 -6.74 -7.04 -1.48
CA ALA A 217 -5.53 -6.25 -1.58
C ALA A 217 -5.22 -5.82 -3.02
N LEU A 218 -5.43 -6.69 -4.01
CA LEU A 218 -5.28 -6.34 -5.42
C LEU A 218 -6.31 -5.27 -5.82
N GLY A 219 -7.57 -5.42 -5.42
CA GLY A 219 -8.62 -4.46 -5.77
C GLY A 219 -8.40 -3.09 -5.13
N SER A 220 -8.04 -3.03 -3.84
CA SER A 220 -7.63 -1.77 -3.19
C SER A 220 -6.35 -1.21 -3.83
N GLY A 221 -5.43 -2.11 -4.17
CA GLY A 221 -4.31 -1.97 -5.09
C GLY A 221 -4.59 -1.04 -6.26
N VAL A 222 -5.54 -1.49 -7.08
CA VAL A 222 -6.01 -0.82 -8.30
C VAL A 222 -6.68 0.52 -7.99
N ILE A 223 -7.56 0.58 -6.99
CA ILE A 223 -8.27 1.83 -6.62
C ILE A 223 -7.26 2.94 -6.27
N LEU A 224 -6.33 2.65 -5.36
CA LEU A 224 -5.30 3.60 -4.93
C LEU A 224 -4.36 3.97 -6.09
N GLY A 225 -4.04 3.01 -6.96
CA GLY A 225 -3.26 3.25 -8.17
C GLY A 225 -3.96 4.20 -9.15
N ILE A 226 -5.27 4.04 -9.35
CA ILE A 226 -6.09 4.95 -10.17
C ILE A 226 -6.14 6.34 -9.57
N LEU A 227 -6.36 6.45 -8.24
CA LEU A 227 -6.36 7.74 -7.55
C LEU A 227 -5.02 8.46 -7.70
N TYR A 228 -3.91 7.71 -7.63
CA TYR A 228 -2.58 8.24 -7.86
C TYR A 228 -2.43 8.80 -9.28
N GLU A 229 -2.79 8.03 -10.30
CA GLU A 229 -2.66 8.49 -11.69
C GLU A 229 -3.61 9.64 -12.00
N TYR A 230 -4.81 9.65 -11.44
CA TYR A 230 -5.80 10.70 -11.67
C TYR A 230 -5.38 12.06 -11.08
N THR A 231 -4.66 12.04 -9.95
CA THR A 231 -4.28 13.25 -9.22
C THR A 231 -2.82 13.65 -9.40
N GLU A 232 -1.97 12.71 -9.80
CA GLU A 232 -0.51 12.85 -9.85
C GLU A 232 0.07 13.40 -8.54
N ASN A 233 -0.52 12.97 -7.41
CA ASN A 233 -0.15 13.42 -6.08
C ASN A 233 -0.23 12.26 -5.08
N LEU A 234 0.92 11.79 -4.59
CA LEU A 234 0.95 10.65 -3.67
C LEU A 234 0.21 10.92 -2.35
N LEU A 235 0.02 12.18 -1.94
CA LEU A 235 -0.75 12.48 -0.72
C LEU A 235 -2.21 12.00 -0.83
N VAL A 236 -2.79 11.95 -2.03
CA VAL A 236 -4.17 11.53 -2.23
C VAL A 236 -4.37 10.05 -1.85
N PRO A 237 -3.67 9.07 -2.48
CA PRO A 237 -3.79 7.69 -2.07
C PRO A 237 -3.30 7.44 -0.64
N ILE A 238 -2.28 8.17 -0.13
CA ILE A 238 -1.85 8.05 1.28
C ILE A 238 -3.00 8.35 2.24
N VAL A 239 -3.70 9.47 2.03
CA VAL A 239 -4.80 9.87 2.93
C VAL A 239 -5.98 8.91 2.78
N VAL A 240 -6.34 8.50 1.56
CA VAL A 240 -7.44 7.55 1.33
C VAL A 240 -7.16 6.20 1.98
N HIS A 241 -5.94 5.68 1.84
CA HIS A 241 -5.49 4.45 2.48
C HIS A 241 -5.50 4.60 4.01
N ALA A 242 -4.90 5.67 4.54
CA ALA A 242 -4.85 5.89 5.98
C ALA A 242 -6.25 6.02 6.62
N VAL A 243 -7.20 6.67 5.93
CA VAL A 243 -8.60 6.77 6.39
C VAL A 243 -9.23 5.39 6.54
N TRP A 244 -9.06 4.50 5.55
CA TRP A 244 -9.57 3.13 5.65
C TRP A 244 -9.01 2.41 6.89
N ASN A 245 -7.69 2.39 7.06
CA ASN A 245 -7.05 1.71 8.19
C ASN A 245 -7.42 2.32 9.54
N CYS A 246 -7.54 3.65 9.62
CA CYS A 246 -7.98 4.32 10.85
C CYS A 246 -9.44 3.97 11.20
N LEU A 247 -10.32 3.87 10.21
CA LEU A 247 -11.70 3.45 10.43
C LEU A 247 -11.75 2.00 10.94
N VAL A 248 -10.96 1.10 10.35
CA VAL A 248 -10.86 -0.30 10.83
C VAL A 248 -10.43 -0.34 12.29
N TYR A 249 -9.33 0.31 12.67
CA TYR A 249 -8.86 0.27 14.06
C TYR A 249 -9.81 0.98 15.03
N ALA A 250 -10.42 2.10 14.64
CA ALA A 250 -11.41 2.78 15.48
C ALA A 250 -12.64 1.89 15.72
N THR A 251 -13.17 1.24 14.68
CA THR A 251 -14.31 0.33 14.81
C THR A 251 -13.96 -0.87 15.70
N LEU A 252 -12.82 -1.53 15.45
CA LEU A 252 -12.37 -2.67 16.24
C LEU A 252 -12.16 -2.32 17.72
N TYR A 253 -11.68 -1.10 18.02
CA TYR A 253 -11.58 -0.61 19.40
C TYR A 253 -12.96 -0.50 20.07
N LEU A 254 -13.93 0.09 19.38
CA LEU A 254 -15.27 0.31 19.91
C LEU A 254 -16.01 -1.02 20.13
N GLU A 255 -15.85 -1.97 19.21
CA GLU A 255 -16.37 -3.34 19.36
C GLU A 255 -15.73 -4.06 20.56
N ALA A 256 -14.39 -4.03 20.64
CA ALA A 256 -13.66 -4.73 21.71
C ALA A 256 -13.91 -4.15 23.11
N THR A 257 -14.35 -2.88 23.19
CA THR A 257 -14.70 -2.22 24.46
C THR A 257 -16.21 -2.23 24.77
N GLY A 258 -17.03 -2.83 23.91
CA GLY A 258 -18.48 -2.94 24.09
C GLY A 258 -19.24 -1.62 23.95
N VAL A 259 -18.65 -0.64 23.26
CA VAL A 259 -19.32 0.63 22.91
C VAL A 259 -20.22 0.46 21.69
N LEU A 260 -19.81 -0.41 20.76
CA LEU A 260 -20.55 -0.82 19.56
C LEU A 260 -20.94 -2.30 19.65
#